data_AF-A0A3A9DW30-F1
#
_entry.id   AF-A0A3A9DW30-F1
#
_cell.length_a   1.000
_cell.length_b   1.000
_cell.length_c   1.000
_cell.angle_alpha   90.00
_cell.angle_beta   90.00
_cell.angle_gamma   90.00
#
_symmetry.space_group_name_H-M   'P 1'
#
loop_
_entity.id
_entity.type
_entity.pdbx_description
1 polymer ?
#
loop_
_entity_poly.entity_id
_entity_poly.type
_entity_poly.pdbx_seq_one_letter_code
_entity_poly.pdbx_strand_id
1 'polypeptide(L)'
;GYGKAGRDIVCSAVSVLVINTINSIETFLSEDIEVTVDEQIGKIHLDFQKAPSEKAALLMDSLVLGLTGIEENYSKKFVRLSIKEV
;
A
#
# COMPACT_ATOMS: atom_id res chain seq x y z
N GLY A 1 -10.35 9.22 12.34
CA GLY A 1 -11.26 8.70 13.38
C GLY A 1 -10.74 7.37 13.87
N TYR A 2 -11.09 6.98 15.09
CA TYR A 2 -10.72 5.69 15.69
C TYR A 2 -11.87 4.68 15.49
N GLY A 3 -11.55 3.50 14.99
CA GLY A 3 -12.40 2.32 14.93
C GLY A 3 -12.25 1.40 16.15
N LYS A 4 -12.65 0.14 16.02
CA LYS A 4 -12.65 -0.82 17.14
C LYS A 4 -11.21 -1.20 17.53
N ALA A 5 -10.98 -1.39 18.83
CA ALA A 5 -9.69 -1.81 19.39
C ALA A 5 -9.07 -2.97 18.57
N GLY A 6 -7.81 -2.81 18.15
CA GLY A 6 -7.08 -3.73 17.29
C GLY A 6 -7.20 -3.45 15.79
N ARG A 7 -8.38 -3.03 15.29
CA ARG A 7 -8.56 -2.67 13.87
C ARG A 7 -7.76 -1.41 13.51
N ASP A 8 -7.74 -0.43 14.40
CA ASP A 8 -7.06 0.85 14.16
C ASP A 8 -5.56 0.72 14.04
N ILE A 9 -4.98 -0.24 14.77
CA ILE A 9 -3.54 -0.53 14.73
C ILE A 9 -3.19 -1.11 13.35
N VAL A 10 -3.99 -2.08 12.88
CA VAL A 10 -3.79 -2.68 11.55
C VAL A 10 -4.01 -1.65 10.44
N CYS A 11 -5.08 -0.86 10.51
CA CYS A 11 -5.32 0.21 9.53
C CYS A 11 -4.19 1.23 9.51
N SER A 12 -3.70 1.67 10.66
CA SER A 12 -2.58 2.62 10.74
C SER A 12 -1.29 2.04 10.14
N ALA A 13 -0.98 0.76 10.44
CA ALA A 13 0.18 0.09 9.87
C ALA A 13 0.11 -0.01 8.35
N VAL A 14 -1.05 -0.41 7.80
CA VAL A 14 -1.29 -0.45 6.35
C VAL A 14 -1.17 0.94 5.74
N SER A 15 -1.80 1.96 6.33
CA SER A 15 -1.74 3.34 5.84
C SER A 15 -0.32 3.86 5.79
N VAL A 16 0.48 3.63 6.83
CA VAL A 16 1.89 4.07 6.86
C VAL A 16 2.69 3.41 5.73
N LEU A 17 2.54 2.09 5.52
CA LEU A 17 3.25 1.40 4.44
C LEU A 17 2.84 1.92 3.05
N VAL A 18 1.54 1.99 2.78
CA VAL A 18 1.02 2.42 1.47
C VAL A 18 1.40 3.87 1.16
N ILE A 19 1.16 4.78 2.10
CA ILE A 19 1.43 6.21 1.90
C ILE A 19 2.94 6.45 1.78
N ASN A 20 3.76 5.78 2.60
CA ASN A 20 5.20 5.92 2.50
C ASN A 20 5.75 5.41 1.16
N THR A 21 5.24 4.30 0.64
CA THR A 21 5.64 3.79 -0.66
C THR A 21 5.29 4.76 -1.78
N ILE A 22 4.06 5.29 -1.79
CA ILE A 22 3.63 6.31 -2.78
C ILE A 22 4.52 7.54 -2.70
N ASN A 23 4.70 8.12 -1.51
CA ASN A 23 5.54 9.31 -1.33
C ASN A 23 6.99 9.04 -1.73
N SER A 24 7.52 7.85 -1.48
CA SER A 24 8.88 7.47 -1.86
C SER A 24 9.03 7.38 -3.37
N ILE A 25 8.03 6.85 -4.07
CA ILE A 25 8.01 6.83 -5.54
C ILE A 25 7.96 8.26 -6.07
N GLU A 26 7.03 9.09 -5.61
CA GLU A 26 6.88 10.49 -6.06
C GLU A 26 8.12 11.35 -5.78
N THR A 27 8.73 11.17 -4.61
CA THR A 27 9.82 12.05 -4.15
C THR A 27 11.17 11.62 -4.71
N PHE A 28 11.45 10.32 -4.73
CA PHE A 28 12.79 9.81 -5.03
C PHE A 28 12.93 9.25 -6.45
N LEU A 29 11.82 8.98 -7.14
CA LEU A 29 11.82 8.43 -8.49
C LEU A 29 11.11 9.37 -9.46
N SER A 30 11.55 9.39 -10.71
CA SER A 30 10.88 10.14 -11.78
C SER A 30 9.90 9.24 -12.53
N GLU A 31 9.04 8.56 -11.77
CA GLU A 31 8.00 7.68 -12.32
C GLU A 31 6.80 8.51 -12.80
N ASP A 32 6.18 8.07 -13.88
CA ASP A 32 4.95 8.63 -14.42
C ASP A 32 3.77 7.88 -13.76
N ILE A 33 3.28 8.42 -12.64
CA ILE A 33 2.25 7.78 -11.82
C ILE A 33 1.02 8.66 -11.63
N GLU A 34 -0.13 8.02 -11.47
CA GLU A 34 -1.39 8.66 -11.10
C GLU A 34 -1.88 8.08 -9.76
N VAL A 35 -2.22 8.95 -8.81
CA VAL A 35 -2.73 8.56 -7.50
C VAL A 35 -4.13 9.10 -7.30
N THR A 36 -5.10 8.22 -7.07
CA THR A 36 -6.48 8.59 -6.71
C THR A 36 -6.80 8.10 -5.30
N VAL A 37 -7.36 8.99 -4.47
CA VAL A 37 -7.76 8.68 -3.09
C VAL A 37 -9.25 8.95 -2.93
N ASP A 38 -9.97 7.95 -2.41
CA ASP A 38 -11.34 8.11 -1.91
C ASP A 38 -11.32 7.95 -0.38
N GLU A 39 -11.32 9.09 0.30
CA GLU A 39 -11.28 9.15 1.76
C GLU A 39 -12.55 8.63 2.42
N GLN A 40 -13.71 8.64 1.74
CA GLN A 40 -14.97 8.20 2.32
C GLN A 40 -14.98 6.70 2.56
N ILE A 41 -14.37 5.95 1.65
CA ILE A 41 -14.29 4.48 1.72
C ILE A 41 -12.90 3.97 2.10
N GLY A 42 -11.91 4.87 2.26
CA GLY A 42 -10.52 4.51 2.59
C GLY A 42 -9.81 3.76 1.47
N LYS A 43 -10.04 4.16 0.21
CA LYS A 43 -9.43 3.53 -0.97
C LYS A 43 -8.31 4.43 -1.51
N ILE A 44 -7.18 3.81 -1.81
CA ILE A 44 -6.06 4.43 -2.52
C ILE A 44 -5.82 3.60 -3.78
N HIS A 45 -5.64 4.28 -4.91
CA HIS A 45 -5.29 3.68 -6.19
C HIS A 45 -4.03 4.36 -6.71
N LEU A 46 -3.00 3.58 -6.96
CA LEU A 46 -1.75 4.00 -7.60
C LEU A 46 -1.69 3.30 -8.95
N ASP A 47 -1.54 4.07 -10.02
CA ASP A 47 -1.39 3.60 -11.38
C ASP A 47 -0.04 4.07 -11.94
N PHE A 48 0.68 3.16 -12.62
CA PHE A 48 1.89 3.49 -13.35
C PHE A 48 1.52 3.63 -14.83
N GLN A 49 1.64 4.85 -15.37
CA GLN A 49 1.28 5.17 -16.75
C GLN A 49 2.24 4.53 -17.78
N LYS A 50 3.37 4.00 -17.30
CA LYS A 50 4.40 3.28 -18.06
C LYS A 50 4.89 2.10 -17.24
N ALA A 51 5.67 1.21 -17.87
CA ALA A 51 6.33 0.14 -17.13
C ALA A 51 7.21 0.73 -16.01
N PRO A 52 7.02 0.32 -14.74
CA PRO A 52 7.78 0.86 -13.61
C PRO A 52 9.27 0.50 -13.75
N SER A 53 10.14 1.39 -13.29
CA SER A 53 11.57 1.06 -13.20
C SER A 53 11.86 -0.03 -12.17
N GLU A 54 13.06 -0.63 -12.22
CA GLU A 54 13.52 -1.58 -11.21
C GLU A 54 13.48 -1.00 -9.79
N LYS A 55 13.72 0.31 -9.63
CA LYS A 55 13.66 0.97 -8.31
C LYS A 55 12.23 1.08 -7.80
N ALA A 56 11.28 1.41 -8.68
CA ALA A 56 9.87 1.43 -8.33
C ALA A 56 9.36 0.03 -8.02
N ALA A 57 9.75 -0.97 -8.82
CA ALA A 57 9.45 -2.37 -8.57
C ALA A 57 9.96 -2.83 -7.19
N LEU A 58 11.18 -2.46 -6.81
CA LEU A 58 11.73 -2.76 -5.49
C LEU A 58 10.90 -2.13 -4.34
N LEU A 59 10.41 -0.90 -4.49
CA LEU A 59 9.54 -0.27 -3.50
C LEU A 59 8.17 -0.97 -3.42
N MET A 60 7.65 -1.45 -4.55
CA MET A 60 6.42 -2.24 -4.59
C MET A 60 6.61 -3.62 -3.95
N ASP A 61 7.73 -4.29 -4.21
CA ASP A 61 8.09 -5.56 -3.56
C ASP A 61 8.23 -5.38 -2.04
N SER A 62 8.83 -4.26 -1.61
CA SER A 62 8.94 -3.90 -0.19
C SER A 62 7.56 -3.67 0.45
N LEU A 63 6.64 -3.02 -0.27
CA LEU A 63 5.25 -2.85 0.19
C LEU A 63 4.55 -4.22 0.34
N VAL A 64 4.67 -5.09 -0.67
CA VAL A 64 4.08 -6.44 -0.65
C VAL A 64 4.64 -7.25 0.52
N LEU A 65 5.95 -7.21 0.77
CA LEU A 65 6.59 -7.86 1.91
C LEU A 65 6.01 -7.37 3.24
N GLY A 66 5.89 -6.05 3.42
CA GLY A 66 5.35 -5.45 4.64
C GLY A 66 3.88 -5.82 4.88
N LEU A 67 3.05 -5.74 3.83
CA LEU A 67 1.63 -6.10 3.91
C LEU A 67 1.42 -7.60 4.16
N THR A 68 2.25 -8.46 3.57
CA THR A 68 2.25 -9.91 3.83
C THR A 68 2.56 -10.18 5.31
N GLY A 69 3.59 -9.54 5.84
CA GLY A 69 3.92 -9.65 7.27
C GLY A 69 2.76 -9.21 8.17
N ILE A 70 2.03 -8.14 7.84
CA ILE A 70 0.84 -7.72 8.59
C ILE A 70 -0.28 -8.78 8.50
N GLU A 71 -0.54 -9.32 7.31
CA GLU A 71 -1.57 -10.36 7.11
C GLU A 71 -1.29 -11.62 7.93
N GLU A 72 -0.03 -12.08 7.95
CA GLU A 72 0.40 -13.25 8.71
C GLU A 72 0.28 -13.03 10.23
N ASN A 73 0.70 -11.85 10.72
CA ASN A 73 0.72 -11.56 12.16
C ASN A 73 -0.65 -11.22 12.75
N TYR A 74 -1.57 -10.65 11.96
CA TYR A 74 -2.86 -10.15 12.47
C TYR A 74 -4.07 -10.99 12.09
N SER A 75 -3.89 -12.20 11.55
CA SER A 75 -4.95 -13.07 11.02
C SER A 75 -5.73 -12.44 9.85
N LYS A 76 -6.18 -13.27 8.90
CA LYS A 76 -6.96 -12.85 7.71
C LYS A 76 -8.33 -12.20 8.01
N LYS A 77 -8.64 -11.95 9.29
CA LYS A 77 -9.84 -11.26 9.77
C LYS A 77 -9.77 -9.74 9.61
N PHE A 78 -8.58 -9.15 9.62
CA PHE A 78 -8.40 -7.69 9.57
C PHE A 78 -7.85 -7.19 8.24
N VAL A 79 -6.93 -7.93 7.63
CA VAL A 79 -6.35 -7.61 6.33
C VAL A 79 -6.35 -8.86 5.46
N ARG A 80 -6.48 -8.66 4.15
CA ARG A 80 -6.30 -9.71 3.15
C ARG A 80 -5.49 -9.15 2.00
N LEU A 81 -4.39 -9.80 1.66
CA LEU A 81 -3.61 -9.45 0.49
C LEU A 81 -4.09 -10.30 -0.71
N SER A 82 -4.14 -9.71 -1.89
CA SER A 82 -4.51 -10.41 -3.11
C SER A 82 -3.68 -9.87 -4.27
N ILE A 83 -2.85 -10.75 -4.83
CA ILE A 83 -2.00 -10.47 -5.98
C ILE A 83 -2.63 -11.19 -7.18
N LYS A 84 -2.77 -10.47 -8.30
CA LYS A 84 -3.29 -11.00 -9.55
C LYS A 84 -2.37 -10.57 -10.68
N GLU A 85 -1.90 -11.52 -11.47
CA GLU A 85 -1.30 -11.24 -12.77
C GLU A 85 -2.44 -11.02 -13.78
N VAL A 86 -2.32 -10.00 -14.62
CA VAL A 86 -3.29 -9.64 -15.67
C VAL A 86 -2.68 -9.82 -17.04
#